data_AF-A0A2T9YWB1-F1
#
_entry.id   AF-A0A2T9YWB1-F1
#
_cell.length_a   1.000
_cell.length_b   1.000
_cell.length_c   1.000
_cell.angle_alpha   90.00
_cell.angle_beta   90.00
_cell.angle_gamma   90.00
#
_symmetry.space_group_name_H-M   'P 1'
#
loop_
_entity.id
_entity.type
_entity.pdbx_description
1 polymer ?
#
loop_
_entity_poly.entity_id
_entity_poly.type
_entity_poly.pdbx_seq_one_letter_code
_entity_poly.pdbx_strand_id
1 'polypeptide(L)'
;MNDLSRSEFQNMGRCCGYLDPGDYSSTLTPGCSTIAKAEMVYGCIGPLREMVSGYLSKYYSILFAFILIDIYAFVVGLVLVATLKVHEKMLQNQTKILYGHLDNKEVLMTPLVNFPTPRQ
;
A
#
# COMPACT_ATOMS: atom_id res chain seq x y z
N MET A 1 -29.19 -4.32 -18.98
CA MET A 1 -28.49 -3.20 -19.64
C MET A 1 -29.49 -2.54 -20.58
N ASN A 2 -29.80 -1.25 -20.37
CA ASN A 2 -30.86 -0.57 -21.12
C ASN A 2 -30.37 -0.20 -22.52
N ASP A 3 -31.28 -0.09 -23.49
CA ASP A 3 -30.91 0.14 -24.89
C ASP A 3 -30.12 1.46 -25.08
N LEU A 4 -30.39 2.46 -24.24
CA LEU A 4 -29.61 3.71 -24.16
C LEU A 4 -28.14 3.47 -23.79
N SER A 5 -27.89 2.70 -22.72
CA SER A 5 -26.51 2.39 -22.28
C SER A 5 -25.74 1.55 -23.29
N ARG A 6 -26.45 0.68 -24.04
CA ARG A 6 -25.85 -0.07 -25.14
C ARG A 6 -25.52 0.85 -26.32
N SER A 7 -26.41 1.80 -26.63
CA SER A 7 -26.19 2.73 -27.72
C SER A 7 -25.03 3.69 -27.46
N GLU A 8 -24.89 4.17 -26.24
CA GLU A 8 -23.78 5.03 -25.85
C GLU A 8 -22.43 4.29 -25.99
N PHE A 9 -22.38 3.05 -25.51
CA PHE A 9 -21.20 2.19 -25.62
C PHE A 9 -20.84 1.88 -27.07
N GLN A 10 -21.83 1.51 -27.89
CA GLN A 10 -21.64 1.21 -29.32
C GLN A 10 -21.20 2.44 -30.11
N ASN A 11 -21.72 3.63 -29.78
CA ASN A 11 -21.32 4.89 -30.40
C ASN A 11 -19.89 5.30 -29.99
N MET A 12 -19.53 5.14 -28.72
CA MET A 12 -18.19 5.42 -28.20
C MET A 12 -17.13 4.50 -28.81
N GLY A 13 -17.44 3.20 -28.90
CA GLY A 13 -16.56 2.17 -29.46
C GLY A 13 -16.60 2.06 -30.99
N ARG A 14 -17.47 2.83 -31.67
CA ARG A 14 -17.74 2.73 -33.12
C ARG A 14 -17.88 1.28 -33.59
N CYS A 15 -18.68 0.52 -32.87
CA CYS A 15 -18.84 -0.92 -33.02
C CYS A 15 -20.31 -1.31 -32.84
N CYS A 16 -20.70 -2.45 -33.40
CA CYS A 16 -22.06 -2.96 -33.29
C CYS A 16 -22.04 -4.33 -32.62
N GLY A 17 -23.00 -4.55 -31.73
CA GLY A 17 -23.13 -5.82 -31.01
C GLY A 17 -21.91 -6.17 -30.14
N TYR A 18 -21.91 -7.37 -29.57
CA TYR A 18 -20.84 -7.81 -28.68
C TYR A 18 -19.70 -8.53 -29.43
N LEU A 19 -20.00 -9.72 -29.95
CA LEU A 19 -19.05 -10.52 -30.75
C LEU A 19 -19.21 -10.22 -32.24
N ASP A 20 -20.47 -10.19 -32.69
CA ASP A 20 -20.88 -9.90 -34.05
C ASP A 20 -21.83 -8.69 -34.09
N PRO A 21 -21.89 -7.95 -35.20
CA PRO A 21 -22.75 -6.77 -35.36
C PRO A 21 -24.24 -7.00 -35.11
N GLY A 22 -24.72 -8.23 -35.27
CA GLY A 22 -26.13 -8.60 -35.04
C GLY A 22 -26.44 -9.06 -33.62
N ASP A 23 -25.41 -9.31 -32.80
CA ASP A 23 -25.58 -9.87 -31.47
C ASP A 23 -25.68 -8.75 -30.42
N TYR A 24 -26.86 -8.56 -29.83
CA TYR A 24 -27.11 -7.45 -28.91
C TYR A 24 -26.77 -6.06 -29.52
N SER A 25 -27.16 -5.79 -30.77
CA SER A 25 -27.13 -4.44 -31.38
C SER A 25 -28.22 -3.52 -30.85
N SER A 26 -27.89 -2.30 -30.46
CA SER A 26 -28.90 -1.33 -30.04
C SER A 26 -29.65 -0.79 -31.25
N THR A 27 -30.96 -0.58 -31.10
CA THR A 27 -31.79 0.01 -32.16
C THR A 27 -31.60 1.53 -32.26
N LEU A 28 -31.08 2.14 -31.20
CA LEU A 28 -30.86 3.58 -31.05
C LEU A 28 -29.52 4.04 -31.63
N THR A 29 -28.58 3.14 -31.94
CA THR A 29 -27.26 3.52 -32.46
C THR A 29 -27.34 3.82 -33.95
N PRO A 30 -27.15 5.10 -34.37
CA PRO A 30 -27.10 5.45 -35.78
C PRO A 30 -25.87 4.82 -36.41
N GLY A 31 -26.06 3.78 -37.22
CA GLY A 31 -24.99 2.97 -37.83
C GLY A 31 -25.21 1.46 -37.68
N CYS A 32 -25.85 1.02 -36.59
CA CYS A 32 -26.21 -0.39 -36.39
C CYS A 32 -27.65 -0.72 -36.88
N SER A 33 -28.53 0.28 -36.97
CA SER A 33 -29.95 0.09 -37.33
C SER A 33 -30.21 -0.01 -38.84
N THR A 34 -29.41 0.67 -39.65
CA THR A 34 -29.52 0.72 -41.12
C THR A 34 -28.25 0.18 -41.74
N ILE A 35 -28.21 -1.13 -42.00
CA ILE A 35 -27.40 -1.84 -42.99
C ILE A 35 -26.28 -0.97 -43.62
N ALA A 36 -25.22 -0.72 -42.86
CA ALA A 36 -23.90 -0.39 -43.39
C ALA A 36 -22.93 -1.46 -42.87
N LYS A 37 -23.22 -2.71 -43.25
CA LYS A 37 -22.32 -3.88 -43.14
C LYS A 37 -20.96 -3.66 -43.83
N ALA A 38 -20.75 -2.52 -44.49
CA ALA A 38 -19.55 -2.21 -45.24
C ALA A 38 -18.46 -1.49 -44.42
N GLU A 39 -18.79 -0.83 -43.30
CA GLU A 39 -17.78 -0.07 -42.50
C GLU A 39 -17.68 -0.49 -41.03
N MET A 40 -18.77 -0.93 -40.38
CA MET A 40 -18.72 -1.45 -38.99
C MET A 40 -18.85 -2.98 -38.97
N VAL A 41 -17.76 -3.66 -39.34
CA VAL A 41 -17.72 -5.13 -39.53
C VAL A 41 -17.40 -5.89 -38.24
N TYR A 42 -17.10 -5.20 -37.14
CA TYR A 42 -16.49 -5.82 -35.96
C TYR A 42 -17.35 -5.64 -34.70
N GLY A 43 -17.50 -6.72 -33.93
CA GLY A 43 -18.11 -6.66 -32.60
C GLY A 43 -17.32 -5.78 -31.64
N CYS A 44 -18.00 -5.22 -30.64
CA CYS A 44 -17.38 -4.33 -29.66
C CYS A 44 -16.32 -4.99 -28.76
N ILE A 45 -16.17 -6.32 -28.79
CA ILE A 45 -15.19 -7.04 -27.96
C ILE A 45 -13.73 -6.62 -28.23
N GLY A 46 -13.38 -6.30 -29.47
CA GLY A 46 -12.03 -5.85 -29.84
C GLY A 46 -11.70 -4.49 -29.21
N PRO A 47 -12.44 -3.42 -29.54
CA PRO A 47 -12.28 -2.10 -28.93
C PRO A 47 -12.38 -2.11 -27.41
N LEU A 48 -13.29 -2.93 -26.85
CA LEU A 48 -13.41 -3.11 -25.41
C LEU A 48 -12.12 -3.69 -24.82
N ARG A 49 -11.55 -4.73 -25.43
CA ARG A 49 -10.30 -5.34 -24.96
C ARG A 49 -9.15 -4.34 -25.01
N GLU A 50 -9.06 -3.55 -26.07
CA GLU A 50 -8.03 -2.53 -26.23
C GLU A 50 -8.16 -1.43 -25.16
N MET A 51 -9.37 -0.89 -24.99
CA MET A 51 -9.70 0.08 -23.95
C MET A 51 -9.38 -0.45 -22.55
N VAL A 52 -9.82 -1.67 -22.26
CA VAL A 52 -9.60 -2.33 -20.96
C VAL A 52 -8.11 -2.57 -20.74
N SER A 53 -7.36 -3.02 -21.74
CA SER A 53 -5.91 -3.25 -21.61
C SER A 53 -5.13 -1.96 -21.38
N GLY A 54 -5.45 -0.88 -22.11
CA GLY A 54 -4.79 0.41 -21.96
C GLY A 54 -5.14 1.11 -20.65
N TYR A 55 -6.41 1.02 -20.22
CA TYR A 55 -6.86 1.52 -18.93
C TYR A 55 -6.19 0.73 -17.81
N LEU A 56 -6.37 -0.59 -17.76
CA LEU A 56 -5.78 -1.44 -16.73
C LEU A 56 -4.26 -1.24 -16.63
N SER A 57 -3.53 -1.17 -17.75
CA SER A 57 -2.08 -0.95 -17.71
C SER A 57 -1.67 0.34 -16.99
N LYS A 58 -2.40 1.45 -17.19
CA LYS A 58 -2.11 2.73 -16.52
C LYS A 58 -2.46 2.67 -15.03
N TYR A 59 -3.64 2.16 -14.69
CA TYR A 59 -4.06 2.09 -13.29
C TYR A 59 -3.27 1.06 -12.49
N TYR A 60 -2.90 -0.08 -13.07
CA TYR A 60 -2.04 -1.06 -12.41
C TYR A 60 -0.66 -0.49 -12.09
N SER A 61 -0.09 0.33 -12.98
CA SER A 61 1.21 0.96 -12.73
C SER A 61 1.14 1.90 -11.52
N ILE A 62 0.06 2.68 -11.41
CA ILE A 62 -0.16 3.61 -10.29
C ILE A 62 -0.40 2.83 -8.98
N LEU A 63 -1.28 1.83 -9.00
CA LEU A 63 -1.57 1.00 -7.83
C LEU A 63 -0.32 0.25 -7.35
N PHE A 64 0.50 -0.24 -8.27
CA PHE A 64 1.76 -0.90 -7.94
C PHE A 64 2.73 0.05 -7.24
N ALA A 65 2.81 1.31 -7.69
CA ALA A 65 3.63 2.33 -7.02
C ALA A 65 3.15 2.60 -5.59
N PHE A 66 1.84 2.69 -5.35
CA PHE A 66 1.29 2.82 -3.99
C PHE A 66 1.65 1.64 -3.09
N ILE A 67 1.51 0.41 -3.59
CA ILE A 67 1.87 -0.81 -2.84
C ILE A 67 3.37 -0.79 -2.47
N LEU A 68 4.25 -0.36 -3.37
CA LEU A 68 5.67 -0.25 -3.08
C LEU A 68 5.97 0.79 -1.99
N ILE A 69 5.27 1.93 -2.02
CA ILE A 69 5.39 2.97 -1.00
C ILE A 69 4.94 2.42 0.37
N ASP A 70 3.83 1.70 0.41
CA ASP A 70 3.31 1.10 1.64
C ASP A 70 4.26 0.04 2.21
N ILE A 71 4.83 -0.83 1.36
CA ILE A 71 5.84 -1.80 1.77
C ILE A 71 7.07 -1.10 2.32
N TYR A 72 7.54 -0.03 1.66
CA TYR A 72 8.68 0.74 2.12
C TYR A 72 8.41 1.39 3.49
N ALA A 73 7.26 2.05 3.65
CA ALA A 73 6.85 2.63 4.92
C ALA A 73 6.75 1.58 6.04
N PHE A 74 6.22 0.40 5.71
CA PHE A 74 6.15 -0.72 6.64
C PHE A 74 7.54 -1.20 7.09
N VAL A 75 8.50 -1.34 6.16
CA VAL A 75 9.89 -1.72 6.48
C VAL A 75 10.56 -0.66 7.35
N VAL A 76 10.43 0.62 7.00
CA VAL A 76 10.98 1.72 7.81
C VAL A 76 10.37 1.72 9.22
N GLY A 77 9.06 1.50 9.33
CA GLY A 77 8.37 1.37 10.62
C GLY A 77 8.90 0.21 11.45
N LEU A 78 9.12 -0.97 10.85
CA LEU A 78 9.72 -2.12 11.55
C LEU A 78 11.14 -1.83 12.04
N VAL A 79 11.97 -1.20 11.21
CA VAL A 79 13.34 -0.83 11.58
C VAL A 79 13.32 0.18 12.73
N LEU A 80 12.44 1.18 12.68
CA LEU A 80 12.31 2.18 13.75
C LEU A 80 11.89 1.54 15.08
N VAL A 81 10.92 0.61 15.06
CA VAL A 81 10.51 -0.10 16.27
C VAL A 81 11.64 -0.97 16.82
N ALA A 82 12.41 -1.62 15.95
CA ALA A 82 13.54 -2.44 16.35
C ALA A 82 14.65 -1.58 16.99
N THR A 83 14.99 -0.44 16.38
CA THR A 83 16.03 0.46 16.92
C THR A 83 15.60 1.08 18.24
N LEU A 84 14.34 1.50 18.38
CA LEU A 84 13.81 2.00 19.66
C LEU A 84 13.91 0.94 20.76
N LYS A 85 13.51 -0.30 20.49
CA LYS A 85 13.63 -1.39 21.47
C LYS A 85 15.07 -1.68 21.88
N VAL A 86 16.01 -1.62 20.94
CA VAL A 86 17.44 -1.79 21.25
C VAL A 86 17.95 -0.62 22.09
N HIS A 87 17.56 0.60 21.75
CA HIS A 87 17.94 1.79 22.49
C HIS A 87 17.38 1.79 23.92
N GLU A 88 16.13 1.38 24.12
CA GLU A 88 15.52 1.23 25.44
C GLU A 88 16.28 0.20 26.29
N LYS A 89 16.60 -0.97 25.71
CA LYS A 89 17.40 -1.99 26.40
C LYS A 89 18.81 -1.51 26.74
N MET A 90 19.44 -0.74 25.85
CA MET A 90 20.76 -0.17 26.08
C MET A 90 20.73 0.83 27.24
N LEU A 91 19.74 1.73 27.27
CA LEU A 91 19.54 2.68 28.36
C LEU A 91 19.31 1.95 29.69
N GLN A 92 18.40 0.98 29.74
CA GLN A 92 18.16 0.20 30.96
C GLN A 92 19.44 -0.48 31.47
N ASN A 93 20.26 -1.03 30.57
CA ASN A 93 21.50 -1.70 30.95
C ASN A 93 22.54 -0.69 31.49
N GLN A 94 22.67 0.48 30.88
CA GLN A 94 23.56 1.53 31.38
C GLN A 94 23.12 2.05 32.75
N THR A 95 21.82 2.26 32.95
CA THR A 95 21.27 2.68 34.25
C THR A 95 21.58 1.63 35.31
N LYS A 96 21.38 0.34 35.02
CA LYS A 96 21.69 -0.75 35.96
C LYS A 96 23.18 -0.82 36.33
N ILE A 97 24.08 -0.61 35.36
CA ILE A 97 25.52 -0.55 35.61
C ILE A 97 25.88 0.65 36.50
N LEU A 98 25.27 1.82 36.25
CA LEU A 98 25.55 3.03 37.01
C LEU A 98 25.11 2.89 38.48
N TYR A 99 23.89 2.39 38.73
CA TYR A 99 23.38 2.16 40.08
C TYR A 99 24.14 1.03 40.80
N GLY A 100 24.48 -0.07 40.13
CA GLY A 100 25.28 -1.14 40.72
C GLY A 100 26.72 -0.71 41.05
N HIS A 101 27.25 0.30 40.34
CA HIS A 101 28.54 0.88 40.69
C HIS A 101 28.45 1.84 41.88
N LEU A 102 27.35 2.59 42.01
CA LEU A 102 27.09 3.48 43.16
C LEU A 102 26.90 2.69 44.47
N ASP A 103 26.12 1.61 44.47
CA ASP A 103 25.96 0.74 45.65
C ASP A 103 27.30 0.15 46.13
N ASN A 104 28.15 -0.29 45.21
CA ASN A 104 29.49 -0.79 45.56
C ASN A 104 30.43 0.31 46.10
N LYS A 105 30.18 1.57 45.76
CA LYS A 105 30.98 2.70 46.25
C LYS A 105 30.52 3.15 47.65
N GLU A 106 29.23 3.05 47.94
CA GLU A 106 28.68 3.35 49.27
C GLU A 106 29.05 2.27 50.30
N VAL A 107 29.14 0.99 49.91
CA VAL A 107 29.63 -0.09 50.81
C VAL A 107 31.12 0.06 51.15
N LEU A 108 31.92 0.75 50.33
CA LEU A 108 33.35 0.98 50.56
C LEU A 108 33.68 2.25 51.36
N MET A 109 32.66 2.96 51.89
CA MET A 109 32.83 4.14 52.76
C MET A 109 32.21 3.92 54.16
N THR A 110 32.50 2.80 54.81
CA THR A 110 32.47 2.73 56.28
C THR A 110 33.69 1.95 56.76
N PRO A 111 34.55 2.58 57.59
CA PRO A 111 34.28 2.55 59.03
C PRO A 111 34.56 3.89 59.73
N LEU A 112 33.55 4.43 60.42
CA LEU A 112 33.78 5.34 61.53
C LEU A 112 34.38 4.53 62.68
N VAL A 113 35.69 4.65 62.83
CA VAL A 113 36.51 4.02 63.86
C VAL A 113 35.98 4.40 65.25
N ASN A 114 35.61 3.38 66.03
CA ASN A 114 35.40 3.46 67.48
C ASN A 114 36.65 4.06 68.14
N PHE A 115 36.53 5.24 68.73
CA PHE A 115 37.54 5.78 69.63
C PHE A 115 37.31 5.23 71.05
N PRO A 116 38.25 4.47 71.65
CA PRO A 116 38.20 4.14 73.06
C PRO A 116 38.64 5.37 73.88
N THR A 117 37.78 5.83 74.79
CA THR A 117 38.12 6.83 75.78
C THR A 117 39.09 6.23 76.82
N PRO A 118 40.23 6.86 77.11
CA PRO A 118 41.09 6.42 78.20
C PRO A 118 40.48 6.87 79.54
N ARG A 119 40.40 5.92 80.47
CA ARG A 119 40.21 6.20 81.90
C ARG A 119 41.37 7.06 82.40
N GLN A 120 41.07 8.18 83.04
CA GLN A 120 41.74 8.68 84.24
C GLN A 120 40.72 9.46 85.07
#